data_AF-A0A6A2ZFY0-F1
#
_entry.id   AF-A0A6A2ZFY0-F1
#
_cell.length_a   1.000
_cell.length_b   1.000
_cell.length_c   1.000
_cell.angle_alpha   90.00
_cell.angle_beta   90.00
_cell.angle_gamma   90.00
#
_symmetry.space_group_name_H-M   'P 1'
#
loop_
_entity.id
_entity.type
_entity.pdbx_description
1 polymer ?
#
loop_
_entity_poly.entity_id
_entity_poly.type
_entity_poly.pdbx_seq_one_letter_code
_entity_poly.pdbx_strand_id
1 'polypeptide(L)'
;MFKKTGENSESSSSLLPVSSSKLFIDVLKESGVLPGFKVDTGTVELNGTNGEIFTQGLDGLAQRCQKYYEAGAPYIVETQHGDPWFGFPKGRTRGIAQHTVRALQRTVPPAIPAIVFLSGGESEEEATINLNVMNKLQTKKPWSLSFSFGRALQQSTLKAWGGKKENVAKAQEAFLVMWKA
;
A
#
# COMPACT_ATOMS: atom_id res chain seq x y z
N MET A 1 -15.16 -4.94 22.04
CA MET A 1 -16.23 -5.74 21.40
C MET A 1 -17.20 -4.74 20.78
N PHE A 2 -16.95 -4.31 19.54
CA PHE A 2 -17.79 -3.31 18.88
C PHE A 2 -18.75 -4.01 17.94
N LYS A 3 -20.04 -3.97 18.28
CA LYS A 3 -21.14 -4.38 17.41
C LYS A 3 -21.19 -3.43 16.21
N LYS A 4 -21.14 -3.98 15.00
CA LYS A 4 -21.58 -3.31 13.78
C LYS A 4 -23.10 -3.31 13.78
N THR A 5 -23.73 -2.16 14.02
CA THR A 5 -25.11 -1.91 13.58
C THR A 5 -25.04 -1.31 12.18
N GLY A 6 -25.87 -1.86 11.29
CA GLY A 6 -25.85 -1.59 9.86
C GLY A 6 -26.08 -0.13 9.53
N GLU A 7 -25.06 0.46 8.93
CA GLU A 7 -25.11 1.56 7.97
C GLU A 7 -23.82 1.43 7.17
N ASN A 8 -23.92 1.36 5.84
CA ASN A 8 -22.77 1.40 4.93
C ASN A 8 -22.16 2.81 4.96
N SER A 9 -21.62 3.22 6.10
CA SER A 9 -20.74 4.37 6.17
C SER A 9 -19.36 3.89 5.77
N GLU A 10 -18.88 4.37 4.62
CA GLU A 10 -17.48 4.35 4.21
C GLU A 10 -16.65 5.16 5.22
N SER A 11 -16.53 4.67 6.45
CA SER A 11 -15.64 5.23 7.46
C SER A 11 -14.23 4.79 7.11
N SER A 12 -13.58 5.56 6.24
CA SER A 12 -12.16 5.38 6.00
C SER A 12 -11.41 5.50 7.33
N SER A 13 -10.50 4.56 7.58
CA SER A 13 -9.72 4.48 8.81
C SER A 13 -8.94 5.76 9.11
N SER A 14 -8.61 6.56 8.10
CA SER A 14 -7.91 7.83 8.24
C SER A 14 -8.73 8.93 8.95
N LEU A 15 -10.06 8.79 8.99
CA LEU A 15 -10.98 9.71 9.68
C LEU A 15 -11.33 9.24 11.10
N LEU A 16 -10.73 8.15 11.57
CA LEU A 16 -10.97 7.66 12.93
C LEU A 16 -10.24 8.53 13.96
N PRO A 17 -10.86 8.76 15.13
CA PRO A 17 -10.21 9.43 16.24
C PRO A 17 -9.11 8.54 16.84
N VAL A 18 -7.94 9.14 17.08
CA VAL A 18 -6.84 8.53 17.85
C VAL A 18 -7.00 8.84 19.34
N SER A 19 -7.52 10.03 19.65
CA SER A 19 -7.93 10.46 20.99
C SER A 19 -9.17 11.35 20.87
N SER A 20 -9.72 11.79 22.02
CA SER A 20 -10.93 12.64 22.08
C SER A 20 -10.83 13.94 21.28
N SER A 21 -9.62 14.41 20.93
CA SER A 21 -9.40 15.68 20.25
C SER A 21 -8.54 15.58 18.97
N LYS A 22 -8.16 14.37 18.52
CA LYS A 22 -7.21 14.22 17.40
C LYS A 22 -7.59 13.09 16.47
N LEU A 23 -7.68 13.40 15.17
CA LEU A 23 -7.92 12.40 14.14
C LEU A 23 -6.60 11.75 13.69
N PHE A 24 -6.68 10.55 13.13
CA PHE A 24 -5.51 9.86 12.59
C PHE A 24 -4.82 10.68 11.49
N ILE A 25 -5.60 11.37 10.66
CA ILE A 25 -5.06 12.23 9.61
C ILE A 25 -4.20 13.37 10.15
N ASP A 26 -4.52 13.90 11.34
CA ASP A 26 -3.75 14.98 11.96
C ASP A 26 -2.40 14.47 12.44
N VAL A 27 -2.37 13.25 13.02
CA VAL A 27 -1.13 12.58 13.41
C VAL A 27 -0.20 12.38 12.21
N LEU A 28 -0.75 11.98 11.06
CA LEU A 28 0.02 11.81 9.83
C LEU A 28 0.61 13.14 9.35
N LYS A 29 -0.22 14.18 9.25
CA LYS A 29 0.21 15.52 8.80
C LYS A 29 1.29 16.12 9.68
N GLU A 30 1.12 16.04 11.01
CA GLU A 30 2.12 16.52 11.97
C GLU A 30 3.46 15.77 11.86
N SER A 31 3.42 14.51 11.43
CA SER A 31 4.61 13.69 11.21
C SER A 31 5.23 13.87 9.81
N GLY A 32 4.70 14.79 9.01
CA GLY A 32 5.12 15.00 7.61
C GLY A 32 4.70 13.88 6.65
N VAL A 33 3.78 13.01 7.07
CA VAL A 33 3.25 11.92 6.25
C VAL A 33 2.02 12.41 5.50
N LEU A 34 2.03 12.23 4.17
CA LEU A 34 0.93 12.61 3.31
C LEU A 34 -0.19 11.56 3.39
N PRO A 35 -1.39 11.92 3.87
CA PRO A 35 -2.50 10.97 3.95
C PRO A 35 -3.07 10.70 2.56
N GLY A 36 -3.45 9.45 2.33
CA GLY A 36 -4.14 9.01 1.12
C GLY A 36 -5.40 8.21 1.43
N PHE A 37 -6.34 8.18 0.47
CA PHE A 37 -7.56 7.40 0.55
C PHE A 37 -7.65 6.38 -0.59
N LYS A 38 -8.06 5.16 -0.22
CA LYS A 38 -8.48 4.14 -1.19
C LYS A 38 -9.88 4.49 -1.69
N VAL A 39 -10.06 4.57 -3.01
CA VAL A 39 -11.33 5.05 -3.61
C VAL A 39 -12.05 4.00 -4.45
N ASP A 40 -11.40 2.87 -4.76
CA ASP A 40 -12.08 1.73 -5.36
C ASP A 40 -13.05 1.10 -4.35
N THR A 41 -14.18 0.63 -4.88
CA THR A 41 -15.25 0.02 -4.09
C THR A 41 -15.23 -1.51 -4.20
N GLY A 42 -14.06 -2.08 -4.55
CA GLY A 42 -13.87 -3.51 -4.72
C GLY A 42 -13.87 -3.97 -6.19
N THR A 43 -13.91 -5.28 -6.37
CA THR A 43 -13.79 -5.94 -7.68
C THR A 43 -14.98 -6.87 -7.91
N VAL A 44 -15.38 -7.02 -9.17
CA VAL A 44 -16.44 -7.92 -9.60
C VAL A 44 -15.98 -8.74 -10.81
N GLU A 45 -16.57 -9.92 -10.97
CA GLU A 45 -16.23 -10.82 -12.08
C GLU A 45 -16.67 -10.23 -13.43
N LEU A 46 -15.80 -10.41 -14.42
CA LEU A 46 -16.08 -10.04 -15.80
C LEU A 46 -16.75 -11.22 -16.51
N ASN A 47 -18.06 -11.10 -16.73
CA ASN A 47 -18.85 -12.14 -17.39
C ASN A 47 -18.26 -12.54 -18.76
N GLY A 48 -18.18 -13.85 -19.01
CA GLY A 48 -17.64 -14.40 -20.27
C GLY A 48 -16.13 -14.59 -20.28
N THR A 49 -15.46 -14.38 -19.15
CA THR A 49 -14.01 -14.62 -18.98
C THR A 49 -13.74 -15.79 -18.03
N ASN A 50 -12.51 -16.28 -17.99
CA ASN A 50 -12.08 -17.33 -17.07
C ASN A 50 -11.64 -16.74 -15.72
N GLY A 51 -12.58 -16.14 -15.00
CA GLY A 51 -12.32 -15.55 -13.68
C GLY A 51 -11.53 -14.24 -13.71
N GLU A 52 -11.57 -13.50 -14.83
CA GLU A 52 -11.07 -12.13 -14.83
C GLU A 52 -12.02 -11.24 -14.04
N ILE A 53 -11.47 -10.20 -13.43
CA ILE A 53 -12.20 -9.25 -12.59
C ILE A 53 -11.99 -7.83 -13.10
N PHE A 54 -12.95 -6.94 -12.83
CA PHE A 54 -12.77 -5.50 -13.00
C PHE A 54 -13.06 -4.76 -11.70
N THR A 55 -12.40 -3.62 -11.53
CA THR A 55 -12.51 -2.78 -10.34
C THR A 55 -13.68 -1.79 -10.48
N GLN A 56 -14.42 -1.59 -9.41
CA GLN A 56 -15.53 -0.64 -9.32
C GLN A 56 -15.14 0.61 -8.53
N GLY A 57 -15.95 1.66 -8.68
CA GLY A 57 -15.82 2.89 -7.88
C GLY A 57 -15.92 4.19 -8.67
N LEU A 58 -16.27 4.17 -9.96
CA LEU A 58 -16.40 5.41 -10.73
C LEU A 58 -17.66 6.22 -10.38
N ASP A 59 -18.74 5.54 -9.98
CA ASP A 59 -20.00 6.19 -9.62
C ASP A 59 -19.80 7.10 -8.41
N GLY A 60 -20.04 8.39 -8.57
CA GLY A 60 -19.87 9.38 -7.49
C GLY A 60 -18.42 9.66 -7.09
N LEU A 61 -17.42 9.21 -7.87
CA LEU A 61 -16.01 9.33 -7.53
C LEU A 61 -15.59 10.79 -7.29
N ALA A 62 -16.01 11.72 -8.15
CA ALA A 62 -15.67 13.14 -8.02
C ALA A 62 -16.12 13.73 -6.67
N GLN A 63 -17.34 13.41 -6.23
CA GLN A 63 -17.89 13.87 -4.96
C GLN A 63 -17.14 13.25 -3.77
N ARG A 64 -16.74 11.98 -3.86
CA ARG A 64 -15.92 11.34 -2.82
C ARG A 64 -14.53 11.97 -2.74
N CYS A 65 -13.87 12.17 -3.89
CA CYS A 65 -12.56 12.82 -3.96
C CYS A 65 -12.58 14.24 -3.39
N GLN A 66 -13.63 15.02 -3.67
CA GLN A 66 -13.80 16.35 -3.11
C GLN A 66 -13.87 16.31 -1.57
N LYS A 67 -14.70 15.41 -1.00
CA LYS A 67 -14.79 15.23 0.46
C LYS A 67 -13.45 14.84 1.08
N TYR A 68 -12.68 13.97 0.42
CA TYR A 68 -11.36 13.57 0.90
C TYR A 68 -10.33 14.70 0.85
N TYR A 69 -10.39 15.53 -0.20
CA TYR A 69 -9.55 16.72 -0.32
C TYR A 69 -9.87 17.72 0.79
N GLU A 70 -11.15 17.98 1.07
CA GLU A 70 -11.61 18.86 2.15
C GLU A 70 -11.21 18.32 3.54
N ALA A 71 -11.19 16.99 3.72
CA ALA A 71 -10.64 16.35 4.92
C ALA A 71 -9.10 16.47 5.02
N GLY A 72 -8.43 16.85 3.93
CA GLY A 72 -6.99 17.10 3.87
C GLY A 72 -6.15 15.88 3.48
N ALA A 73 -6.68 15.01 2.63
CA ALA A 73 -5.91 14.00 1.91
C ALA A 73 -5.98 14.28 0.40
N PRO A 74 -4.98 14.99 -0.14
CA PRO A 74 -4.97 15.34 -1.55
C PRO A 74 -4.58 14.16 -2.45
N TYR A 75 -4.16 13.03 -1.87
CA TYR A 75 -3.72 11.85 -2.62
C TYR A 75 -4.75 10.74 -2.59
N ILE A 76 -4.93 10.13 -3.75
CA ILE A 76 -5.78 8.95 -3.95
C ILE A 76 -4.86 7.76 -4.19
N VAL A 77 -5.19 6.64 -3.55
CA VAL A 77 -4.46 5.38 -3.71
C VAL A 77 -5.38 4.41 -4.44
N GLU A 78 -4.88 3.86 -5.54
CA GLU A 78 -5.51 2.72 -6.20
C GLU A 78 -4.67 1.48 -5.95
N THR A 79 -5.30 0.39 -5.50
CA THR A 79 -4.62 -0.89 -5.30
C THR A 79 -4.81 -1.78 -6.51
N GLN A 80 -3.71 -2.13 -7.17
CA GLN A 80 -3.74 -3.24 -8.13
C GLN A 80 -3.76 -4.57 -7.37
N HIS A 81 -4.65 -5.48 -7.78
CA HIS A 81 -4.66 -6.86 -7.30
C HIS A 81 -3.79 -7.70 -8.21
N GLY A 82 -2.65 -8.16 -7.71
CA GLY A 82 -1.75 -9.03 -8.45
C GLY A 82 -0.30 -8.77 -8.10
N ASP A 83 0.43 -9.86 -7.87
CA ASP A 83 1.88 -9.81 -7.80
C ASP A 83 2.42 -9.99 -9.24
N PRO A 84 3.10 -9.00 -9.82
CA PRO A 84 3.70 -9.15 -11.16
C PRO A 84 4.76 -10.27 -11.20
N TRP A 85 5.20 -10.77 -10.05
CA TRP A 85 6.15 -11.88 -9.90
C TRP A 85 5.49 -13.22 -9.63
N PHE A 86 4.16 -13.32 -9.68
CA PHE A 86 3.45 -14.58 -9.46
C PHE A 86 3.94 -15.66 -10.45
N GLY A 87 4.62 -16.69 -9.94
CA GLY A 87 5.21 -17.77 -10.72
C GLY A 87 6.72 -17.65 -11.02
N PHE A 88 7.38 -16.55 -10.64
CA PHE A 88 8.85 -16.51 -10.69
C PHE A 88 9.44 -17.38 -9.58
N PRO A 89 10.47 -18.20 -9.87
CA PRO A 89 11.14 -18.98 -8.84
C PRO A 89 11.73 -18.08 -7.75
N LYS A 90 11.32 -18.34 -6.51
CA LYS A 90 11.82 -17.63 -5.32
C LYS A 90 13.34 -17.66 -5.24
N GLY A 91 13.95 -16.60 -4.69
CA GLY A 91 15.40 -16.52 -4.47
C GLY A 91 16.25 -16.00 -5.63
N ARG A 92 15.65 -15.56 -6.75
CA ARG A 92 16.37 -14.89 -7.85
C ARG A 92 16.19 -13.37 -7.86
N THR A 93 16.47 -12.72 -6.73
CA THR A 93 16.29 -11.27 -6.52
C THR A 93 16.92 -10.39 -7.60
N ARG A 94 18.15 -10.71 -8.05
CA ARG A 94 18.80 -9.97 -9.13
C ARG A 94 18.06 -10.11 -10.47
N GLY A 95 17.54 -11.30 -10.74
CA GLY A 95 16.72 -11.56 -11.92
C GLY A 95 15.41 -10.78 -11.87
N ILE A 96 14.70 -10.82 -10.74
CA ILE A 96 13.49 -10.02 -10.48
C ILE A 96 13.78 -8.56 -10.80
N ALA A 97 14.77 -7.97 -10.12
CA ALA A 97 15.11 -6.56 -10.28
C ALA A 97 15.44 -6.17 -11.74
N GLN A 98 16.19 -7.00 -12.46
CA GLN A 98 16.53 -6.75 -13.86
C GLN A 98 15.30 -6.77 -14.77
N HIS A 99 14.40 -7.73 -14.57
CA HIS A 99 13.17 -7.82 -15.35
C HIS A 99 12.22 -6.69 -15.01
N THR A 100 12.09 -6.33 -13.72
CA THR A 100 11.27 -5.19 -13.28
C THR A 100 11.73 -3.91 -13.93
N VAL A 101 13.00 -3.54 -13.72
CA VAL A 101 13.51 -2.25 -14.19
C VAL A 101 13.46 -2.19 -15.72
N ARG A 102 13.74 -3.31 -16.41
CA ARG A 102 13.60 -3.38 -17.87
C ARG A 102 12.16 -3.21 -18.34
N ALA A 103 11.18 -3.81 -17.65
CA ALA A 103 9.77 -3.62 -17.98
C ALA A 103 9.39 -2.15 -17.83
N LEU A 104 9.73 -1.53 -16.70
CA LEU A 104 9.47 -0.11 -16.43
C LEU A 104 10.13 0.80 -17.47
N GLN A 105 11.38 0.53 -17.84
CA GLN A 105 12.09 1.24 -18.92
C GLN A 105 11.37 1.20 -20.28
N ARG A 106 10.57 0.17 -20.53
CA ARG A 106 9.85 -0.01 -21.80
C ARG A 106 8.43 0.57 -21.79
N THR A 107 7.85 0.78 -20.61
CA THR A 107 6.41 1.10 -20.49
C THR A 107 6.11 2.38 -19.74
N VAL A 108 6.97 2.80 -18.81
CA VAL A 108 6.74 3.99 -17.98
C VAL A 108 7.44 5.19 -18.61
N PRO A 109 6.77 6.34 -18.80
CA PRO A 109 7.41 7.57 -19.25
C PRO A 109 8.27 8.21 -18.14
N PRO A 110 9.40 8.87 -18.46
CA PRO A 110 10.23 9.59 -17.48
C PRO A 110 9.52 10.73 -16.72
N ALA A 111 8.36 11.20 -17.19
CA ALA A 111 7.59 12.26 -16.54
C ALA A 111 6.92 11.82 -15.23
N ILE A 112 6.78 10.51 -15.00
CA ILE A 112 6.33 9.99 -13.72
C ILE A 112 7.42 10.28 -12.66
N PRO A 113 7.10 10.74 -11.45
CA PRO A 113 8.13 11.07 -10.46
C PRO A 113 8.62 9.85 -9.66
N ALA A 114 7.73 8.90 -9.39
CA ALA A 114 8.02 7.76 -8.51
C ALA A 114 7.19 6.54 -8.89
N ILE A 115 7.74 5.37 -8.59
CA ILE A 115 7.09 4.06 -8.67
C ILE A 115 7.17 3.44 -7.29
N VAL A 116 6.00 3.21 -6.68
CA VAL A 116 5.87 2.63 -5.33
C VAL A 116 5.39 1.19 -5.45
N PHE A 117 6.25 0.24 -5.10
CA PHE A 117 5.95 -1.19 -5.28
C PHE A 117 5.00 -1.72 -4.19
N LEU A 118 4.03 -2.52 -4.60
CA LEU A 118 3.20 -3.31 -3.69
C LEU A 118 3.99 -4.56 -3.27
N SER A 119 3.77 -5.03 -2.05
CA SER A 119 4.44 -6.24 -1.55
C SER A 119 3.82 -7.55 -2.05
N GLY A 120 2.60 -7.50 -2.60
CA GLY A 120 1.90 -8.69 -3.08
C GLY A 120 1.83 -9.81 -2.04
N GLY A 121 2.29 -11.01 -2.44
CA GLY A 121 2.40 -12.20 -1.60
C GLY A 121 3.81 -12.46 -1.05
N GLU A 122 4.75 -11.54 -1.22
CA GLU A 122 6.12 -11.68 -0.74
C GLU A 122 6.20 -11.59 0.79
N SER A 123 7.22 -12.22 1.36
CA SER A 123 7.58 -12.01 2.77
C SER A 123 8.17 -10.61 3.00
N GLU A 124 8.20 -10.18 4.27
CA GLU A 124 8.77 -8.88 4.67
C GLU A 124 10.23 -8.70 4.17
N GLU A 125 11.03 -9.75 4.29
CA GLU A 125 12.43 -9.78 3.86
C GLU A 125 12.56 -9.78 2.34
N GLU A 126 11.80 -10.63 1.64
CA GLU A 126 11.85 -10.74 0.18
C GLU A 126 11.53 -9.40 -0.50
N ALA A 127 10.45 -8.72 -0.07
CA ALA A 127 10.04 -7.45 -0.62
C ALA A 127 11.12 -6.36 -0.44
N THR A 128 11.74 -6.33 0.74
CA THR A 128 12.80 -5.38 1.08
C THR A 128 14.07 -5.65 0.25
N ILE A 129 14.50 -6.91 0.14
CA ILE A 129 15.68 -7.29 -0.65
C ILE A 129 15.44 -6.99 -2.14
N ASN A 130 14.26 -7.31 -2.68
CA ASN A 130 13.91 -7.05 -4.07
C ASN A 130 13.99 -5.54 -4.39
N LEU A 131 13.39 -4.70 -3.55
CA LEU A 131 13.45 -3.24 -3.71
C LEU A 131 14.87 -2.69 -3.60
N ASN A 132 15.66 -3.18 -2.64
CA ASN A 132 17.04 -2.77 -2.45
C ASN A 132 17.91 -3.11 -3.68
N VAL A 133 17.75 -4.32 -4.23
CA VAL A 133 18.50 -4.73 -5.42
C VAL A 133 18.08 -3.93 -6.65
N MET A 134 16.78 -3.62 -6.83
CA MET A 134 16.31 -2.73 -7.89
C MET A 134 16.98 -1.35 -7.84
N ASN A 135 17.06 -0.75 -6.65
CA ASN A 135 17.70 0.55 -6.44
C ASN A 135 19.20 0.50 -6.75
N LYS A 136 19.89 -0.59 -6.36
CA LYS A 136 21.34 -0.79 -6.59
C LYS A 136 21.73 -1.11 -8.04
N LEU A 137 20.78 -1.48 -8.91
CA LEU A 137 21.09 -1.79 -10.31
C LEU A 137 21.69 -0.57 -11.03
N GLN A 138 22.86 -0.74 -11.64
CA GLN A 138 23.52 0.30 -12.43
C GLN A 138 22.89 0.39 -13.82
N THR A 139 21.79 1.15 -13.93
CA THR A 139 21.05 1.39 -15.18
C THR A 139 20.17 2.65 -15.06
N LYS A 140 19.66 3.14 -16.19
CA LYS A 140 18.81 4.34 -16.26
C LYS A 140 17.48 4.10 -15.54
N LYS A 141 17.23 4.88 -14.49
CA LYS A 141 15.97 4.85 -13.73
C LYS A 141 15.57 6.30 -13.48
N PRO A 142 14.81 6.94 -14.38
CA PRO A 142 14.42 8.35 -14.22
C PRO A 142 13.34 8.55 -13.14
N TRP A 143 12.91 7.48 -12.47
CA TRP A 143 11.93 7.46 -11.39
C TRP A 143 12.60 7.12 -10.06
N SER A 144 12.07 7.67 -8.98
CA SER A 144 12.30 7.12 -7.64
C SER A 144 11.64 5.74 -7.52
N LEU A 145 12.37 4.73 -7.06
CA LEU A 145 11.82 3.40 -6.77
C LEU A 145 11.67 3.23 -5.25
N SER A 146 10.43 3.15 -4.78
CA SER A 146 10.11 3.08 -3.35
C SER A 146 9.02 2.02 -3.09
N PHE A 147 8.44 1.98 -1.88
CA PHE A 147 7.47 0.98 -1.46
C PHE A 147 6.11 1.59 -1.10
N SER A 148 5.06 0.78 -1.30
CA SER A 148 3.72 0.96 -0.76
C SER A 148 3.26 -0.38 -0.19
N PHE A 149 3.93 -0.82 0.88
CA PHE A 149 3.74 -2.15 1.47
C PHE A 149 2.61 -2.17 2.51
N GLY A 150 1.69 -3.11 2.34
CA GLY A 150 0.71 -3.46 3.36
C GLY A 150 1.21 -4.60 4.23
N ARG A 151 1.03 -5.83 3.75
CA ARG A 151 1.39 -7.06 4.48
C ARG A 151 2.87 -7.10 4.88
N ALA A 152 3.77 -6.77 3.95
CA ALA A 152 5.21 -6.82 4.21
C ALA A 152 5.72 -5.81 5.25
N LEU A 153 4.91 -4.83 5.64
CA LEU A 153 5.24 -3.86 6.68
C LEU A 153 4.56 -4.20 8.03
N GLN A 154 3.44 -4.89 7.99
CA GLN A 154 2.56 -5.08 9.16
C GLN A 154 2.54 -6.51 9.71
N GLN A 155 3.06 -7.52 9.00
CA GLN A 155 2.88 -8.92 9.39
C GLN A 155 3.55 -9.24 10.73
N SER A 156 4.82 -8.87 10.92
CA SER A 156 5.54 -9.05 12.19
C SER A 156 4.93 -8.21 13.31
N THR A 157 4.53 -6.97 12.98
CA THR A 157 3.85 -6.05 13.91
C THR A 157 2.56 -6.65 14.47
N LEU A 158 1.69 -7.16 13.59
CA LEU A 158 0.41 -7.78 13.99
C LEU A 158 0.64 -9.05 14.82
N LYS A 159 1.65 -9.86 14.46
CA LYS A 159 2.02 -11.06 15.21
C LYS A 159 2.56 -10.72 16.60
N ALA A 160 3.38 -9.68 16.71
CA ALA A 160 3.92 -9.21 17.98
C ALA A 160 2.82 -8.61 18.88
N TRP A 161 1.87 -7.88 18.29
CA TRP A 161 0.74 -7.30 19.01
C TRP A 161 -0.21 -8.36 19.56
N GLY A 162 -0.65 -9.30 18.72
CA GLY A 162 -1.60 -10.34 19.10
C GLY A 162 -2.95 -9.82 19.62
N GLY A 163 -3.30 -8.56 19.34
CA GLY A 163 -4.51 -7.89 19.81
C GLY A 163 -4.49 -7.47 21.30
N LYS A 164 -3.33 -7.57 21.96
CA LYS A 164 -3.17 -7.34 23.40
C LYS A 164 -2.56 -5.98 23.68
N LYS A 165 -3.15 -5.22 24.62
CA LYS A 165 -2.70 -3.83 24.92
C LYS A 165 -1.29 -3.81 25.53
N GLU A 166 -0.97 -4.82 26.32
CA GLU A 166 0.35 -5.01 26.93
C GLU A 166 1.48 -5.18 25.89
N ASN A 167 1.15 -5.61 24.67
CA ASN A 167 2.13 -5.86 23.61
C ASN A 167 2.35 -4.66 22.68
N VAL A 168 1.69 -3.51 22.92
CA VAL A 168 1.76 -2.35 22.02
C VAL A 168 3.20 -1.87 21.82
N ALA A 169 4.00 -1.76 22.88
CA ALA A 169 5.39 -1.33 22.78
C ALA A 169 6.23 -2.29 21.90
N LYS A 170 6.07 -3.61 22.11
CA LYS A 170 6.75 -4.64 21.33
C LYS A 170 6.34 -4.61 19.85
N ALA A 171 5.05 -4.36 19.57
CA ALA A 171 4.56 -4.22 18.22
C ALA A 171 5.10 -2.96 17.53
N GLN A 172 5.19 -1.84 18.24
CA GLN A 172 5.79 -0.60 17.72
C GLN A 172 7.28 -0.78 17.38
N GLU A 173 8.03 -1.52 18.20
CA GLU A 173 9.42 -1.85 17.91
C GLU A 173 9.55 -2.70 16.63
N ALA A 174 8.73 -3.74 16.48
CA ALA A 174 8.69 -4.56 15.26
C ALA A 174 8.36 -3.72 14.01
N PHE A 175 7.40 -2.80 14.12
CA PHE A 175 7.06 -1.88 13.03
C PHE A 175 8.24 -0.97 12.66
N LEU A 176 8.95 -0.43 13.66
CA LEU A 176 10.11 0.44 13.44
C LEU A 176 11.29 -0.29 12.79
N VAL A 177 11.50 -1.57 13.09
CA VAL A 177 12.50 -2.39 12.41
C VAL A 177 12.18 -2.48 10.92
N MET A 178 10.94 -2.81 10.58
CA MET A 178 10.53 -2.91 9.18
C MET A 178 10.52 -1.58 8.44
N TRP A 179 10.16 -0.48 9.11
CA TRP A 179 10.21 0.86 8.54
C TRP A 179 11.64 1.32 8.18
N LYS A 180 12.65 0.84 8.91
CA LYS A 180 14.06 1.21 8.72
C LYS A 180 14.83 0.30 7.75
N ALA A 181 14.28 -0.88 7.45
CA ALA A 181 14.91 -1.89 6.60
C ALA A 181 14.89 -1.48 5.12
#